data_AF-A0A6L8GCZ1-F1
#
_entry.id   AF-A0A6L8GCZ1-F1
#
_cell.length_a   1.000
_cell.length_b   1.000
_cell.length_c   1.000
_cell.angle_alpha   90.00
_cell.angle_beta   90.00
_cell.angle_gamma   90.00
#
_symmetry.space_group_name_H-M   'P 1'
#
loop_
_entity.id
_entity.type
_entity.pdbx_description
1 polymer ?
#
loop_
_entity_poly.entity_id
_entity_poly.type
_entity_poly.pdbx_seq_one_letter_code
_entity_poly.pdbx_strand_id
1 'polypeptide(L)'
;PKTFTADALDALSGQHWRGNVRELRNSVERLIVMTSGDEIDGGDVRAVLGSGARPAGAVSEQTGRTLREFKETSERAFLVRKLREFEWNISKTAEEIDTPRSNLYKKLEQYNIRQEADG
;
A
#
# COMPACT_ATOMS: atom_id res chain seq x y z
N PRO A 1 -14.18 -24.66 8.38
CA PRO A 1 -13.74 -23.80 7.25
C PRO A 1 -14.91 -22.92 6.83
N LYS A 2 -14.69 -21.61 6.65
CA LYS A 2 -15.77 -20.73 6.22
C LYS A 2 -16.06 -20.91 4.74
N THR A 3 -17.35 -20.85 4.39
CA THR A 3 -17.83 -20.99 3.01
C THR A 3 -18.16 -19.62 2.44
N PHE A 4 -17.81 -19.38 1.18
CA PHE A 4 -18.21 -18.17 0.45
C PHE A 4 -19.46 -18.48 -0.37
N THR A 5 -20.46 -17.61 -0.27
CA THR A 5 -21.63 -17.67 -1.17
C THR A 5 -21.26 -17.18 -2.58
N ALA A 6 -22.10 -17.48 -3.56
CA ALA A 6 -21.91 -17.01 -4.94
C ALA A 6 -21.86 -15.46 -5.01
N ASP A 7 -22.74 -14.75 -4.30
CA ASP A 7 -22.73 -13.27 -4.26
C ASP A 7 -21.44 -12.72 -3.62
N ALA A 8 -20.86 -13.42 -2.64
CA ALA A 8 -19.57 -13.06 -2.07
C ALA A 8 -18.42 -13.19 -3.09
N LEU A 9 -18.42 -14.28 -3.87
CA LEU A 9 -17.41 -14.51 -4.90
C LEU A 9 -17.53 -13.51 -6.05
N ASP A 10 -18.76 -13.19 -6.47
CA ASP A 10 -19.02 -12.16 -7.49
C ASP A 10 -18.57 -10.78 -7.00
N ALA A 11 -18.88 -10.44 -5.74
CA ALA A 11 -18.45 -9.19 -5.13
C ALA A 11 -16.92 -9.07 -5.03
N LEU A 12 -16.20 -10.16 -4.72
CA LEU A 12 -14.74 -10.20 -4.71
C LEU A 12 -14.15 -10.11 -6.13
N SER A 13 -14.77 -10.78 -7.10
CA SER A 13 -14.31 -10.78 -8.50
C SER A 13 -14.51 -9.44 -9.18
N GLY A 14 -15.52 -8.66 -8.76
CA GLY A 14 -15.79 -7.32 -9.26
C GLY A 14 -14.89 -6.22 -8.69
N GLN A 15 -14.05 -6.50 -7.68
CA GLN A 15 -13.12 -5.51 -7.11
C GLN A 15 -11.88 -5.32 -7.98
N HIS A 16 -11.40 -4.08 -8.05
CA HIS A 16 -10.17 -3.76 -8.75
C HIS A 16 -8.96 -3.89 -7.81
N TRP A 17 -8.38 -5.08 -7.74
CA TRP A 17 -7.20 -5.39 -6.93
C TRP A 17 -5.95 -4.71 -7.51
N ARG A 18 -5.49 -3.62 -6.89
CA ARG A 18 -4.33 -2.82 -7.34
C ARG A 18 -3.00 -3.55 -7.12
N GLY A 19 -2.96 -4.53 -6.23
CA GLY A 19 -1.76 -5.24 -5.76
C GLY A 19 -1.71 -6.75 -6.01
N ASN A 20 -2.46 -7.28 -6.99
CA ASN A 20 -2.54 -8.72 -7.33
C ASN A 20 -3.12 -9.61 -6.21
N VAL A 21 -2.87 -10.93 -6.27
CA VAL A 21 -3.36 -12.02 -5.40
C VAL A 21 -3.14 -11.76 -3.89
N ARG A 22 -2.18 -10.91 -3.51
CA ARG A 22 -1.92 -10.59 -2.09
C ARG A 22 -3.00 -9.72 -1.47
N GLU A 23 -3.52 -8.74 -2.20
CA GLU A 23 -4.64 -7.92 -1.71
C GLU A 23 -5.90 -8.77 -1.56
N LEU A 24 -6.14 -9.69 -2.50
CA LEU A 24 -7.22 -10.66 -2.40
C LEU A 24 -7.04 -11.54 -1.15
N ARG A 25 -5.85 -12.08 -0.91
CA ARG A 25 -5.56 -12.90 0.28
C ARG A 25 -5.81 -12.13 1.58
N ASN A 26 -5.27 -10.92 1.72
CA ASN A 26 -5.44 -10.13 2.95
C ASN A 26 -6.91 -9.76 3.18
N SER A 27 -7.64 -9.47 2.10
CA SER A 27 -9.08 -9.20 2.16
C SER A 27 -9.86 -10.44 2.58
N VAL A 28 -9.51 -11.61 2.06
CA VAL A 28 -10.08 -12.90 2.47
C VAL A 28 -9.76 -13.23 3.93
N GLU A 29 -8.53 -13.03 4.39
CA GLU A 29 -8.14 -13.22 5.80
C GLU A 29 -8.94 -12.28 6.71
N ARG A 30 -9.10 -11.01 6.31
CA ARG A 30 -9.93 -10.03 7.03
C ARG A 30 -11.39 -10.45 7.10
N LEU A 31 -11.98 -10.92 5.99
CA LEU A 31 -13.36 -11.43 5.96
C LEU A 31 -13.54 -12.63 6.90
N ILE A 32 -12.58 -13.55 6.92
CA ILE A 32 -12.64 -14.71 7.81
C ILE A 32 -12.63 -14.27 9.28
N VAL A 33 -11.85 -13.26 9.64
CA VAL A 33 -11.77 -12.75 11.02
C VAL A 33 -12.97 -11.87 11.42
N MET A 34 -13.45 -11.02 10.52
CA MET A 34 -14.47 -10.00 10.83
C MET A 34 -15.91 -10.49 10.70
N THR A 35 -16.17 -11.48 9.83
CA THR A 35 -17.52 -12.06 9.73
C THR A 35 -17.74 -12.99 10.91
N SER A 36 -18.88 -12.89 11.59
CA SER A 36 -19.30 -13.85 12.61
C SER A 36 -20.18 -14.91 11.93
N GLY A 37 -19.78 -16.18 11.99
CA GLY A 37 -20.48 -17.27 11.31
C GLY A 37 -19.60 -18.06 10.33
N ASP A 38 -20.11 -19.20 9.89
CA ASP A 38 -19.43 -20.14 9.00
C ASP A 38 -19.62 -19.82 7.51
N GLU A 39 -20.49 -18.87 7.18
CA GLU A 39 -20.79 -18.44 5.81
C GLU A 39 -20.47 -16.95 5.66
N ILE A 40 -19.85 -16.57 4.53
CA ILE A 40 -19.54 -15.19 4.16
C ILE A 40 -20.40 -14.83 2.94
N ASP A 41 -21.25 -13.81 3.09
CA ASP A 41 -22.14 -13.34 2.04
C ASP A 41 -21.62 -12.07 1.33
N GLY A 42 -22.28 -11.67 0.23
CA GLY A 42 -21.89 -10.46 -0.49
C GLY A 42 -22.08 -9.18 0.33
N GLY A 43 -23.00 -9.19 1.31
CA GLY A 43 -23.20 -8.11 2.27
C GLY A 43 -21.98 -7.95 3.19
N ASP A 44 -21.41 -9.03 3.69
CA ASP A 44 -20.18 -9.05 4.47
C ASP A 44 -19.00 -8.51 3.66
N VAL A 45 -18.87 -8.96 2.40
CA VAL A 45 -17.84 -8.46 1.48
C VAL A 45 -18.00 -6.96 1.27
N ARG A 46 -19.22 -6.46 1.04
CA ARG A 46 -19.49 -5.02 0.89
C ARG A 46 -19.36 -4.24 2.19
N ALA A 47 -19.61 -4.85 3.35
CA ALA A 47 -19.41 -4.19 4.64
C ALA A 47 -17.91 -4.00 4.93
N VAL A 48 -17.10 -5.03 4.66
CA VAL A 48 -15.65 -5.03 4.91
C VAL A 48 -14.87 -4.29 3.81
N LEU A 49 -15.34 -4.32 2.55
CA LEU A 49 -14.63 -3.75 1.39
C LEU A 49 -15.36 -2.59 0.69
N GLY A 50 -16.69 -2.53 0.76
CA GLY A 50 -17.55 -1.60 0.01
C GLY A 50 -17.81 -0.26 0.70
N SER A 51 -17.42 -0.10 1.97
CA SER A 51 -17.27 1.23 2.52
C SER A 51 -16.09 1.89 1.80
N GLY A 52 -16.34 2.97 1.08
CA GLY A 52 -15.35 4.00 0.74
C GLY A 52 -14.77 4.68 1.98
N ALA A 53 -14.57 3.93 3.06
CA ALA A 53 -13.73 4.24 4.19
C ALA A 53 -12.31 4.31 3.66
N ARG A 54 -12.00 5.49 3.12
CA ARG A 54 -10.73 6.16 3.34
C ARG A 54 -10.21 5.68 4.70
N PRO A 55 -9.10 4.95 4.75
CA PRO A 55 -8.79 4.15 5.92
C PRO A 55 -8.57 5.11 7.09
N ALA A 56 -9.37 4.95 8.15
CA ALA A 56 -9.05 5.50 9.47
C ALA A 56 -7.82 4.82 10.11
N GLY A 57 -7.16 3.95 9.33
CA GLY A 57 -5.77 3.58 9.47
C GLY A 57 -5.13 3.56 8.09
N ALA A 58 -4.96 4.74 7.46
CA ALA A 58 -4.02 4.97 6.36
C ALA A 58 -2.56 4.74 6.81
N VAL A 59 -2.33 3.67 7.55
CA VAL A 59 -1.07 2.98 7.57
C VAL A 59 -1.08 2.25 6.24
N SER A 60 -0.56 2.93 5.22
CA SER A 60 0.15 2.23 4.15
C SER A 60 0.99 1.19 4.88
N GLU A 61 0.60 -0.08 4.79
CA GLU A 61 1.36 -1.21 5.33
C GLU A 61 2.67 -1.27 4.54
N GLN A 62 3.56 -0.36 4.91
CA GLN A 62 4.99 -0.53 4.89
C GLN A 62 5.25 -1.69 5.85
N THR A 63 4.95 -2.91 5.45
CA THR A 63 5.35 -4.11 6.18
C THR A 63 6.19 -4.92 5.23
N GLY A 64 7.44 -4.46 5.05
CA GLY A 64 8.47 -5.36 4.58
C GLY A 64 8.48 -6.60 5.47
N ARG A 65 8.58 -7.78 4.87
CA ARG A 65 8.63 -9.06 5.59
C ARG A 65 9.88 -9.17 6.46
N THR A 66 10.87 -8.34 6.15
CA THR A 66 12.11 -8.18 6.90
C THR A 66 12.33 -6.71 7.26
N LEU A 67 13.10 -6.47 8.33
CA LEU A 67 13.51 -5.11 8.72
C LEU A 67 14.17 -4.34 7.57
N ARG A 68 14.87 -5.06 6.68
CA ARG A 68 15.49 -4.49 5.48
C ARG A 68 14.44 -3.94 4.52
N GLU A 69 13.47 -4.75 4.14
CA GLU A 69 12.40 -4.34 3.22
C GLU A 69 11.54 -3.22 3.82
N PHE A 70 11.32 -3.24 5.14
CA PHE A 70 10.61 -2.16 5.84
C PHE A 70 11.37 -0.83 5.72
N LYS A 71 12.68 -0.86 5.97
CA LYS A 71 13.55 0.31 5.82
C LYS A 71 13.54 0.81 4.38
N GLU A 72 13.73 -0.06 3.40
CA GLU A 72 13.75 0.31 1.99
C GLU A 72 12.42 0.95 1.55
N THR A 73 11.29 0.40 1.96
CA THR A 73 9.96 0.92 1.61
C THR A 73 9.66 2.26 2.30
N SER A 74 10.00 2.37 3.60
CA SER A 74 9.81 3.59 4.37
C SER A 74 10.69 4.72 3.87
N GLU A 75 11.95 4.40 3.56
CA GLU A 75 12.92 5.33 3.02
C GLU A 75 12.51 5.83 1.63
N ARG A 76 12.06 4.93 0.73
CA ARG A 76 11.51 5.32 -0.57
C ARG A 76 10.34 6.30 -0.42
N ALA A 77 9.38 5.97 0.45
CA ALA A 77 8.21 6.81 0.67
C ALA A 77 8.58 8.20 1.23
N PHE A 78 9.54 8.25 2.16
CA PHE A 78 10.07 9.49 2.70
C PHE A 78 10.70 10.36 1.60
N LEU A 79 11.57 9.79 0.77
CA LEU A 79 12.24 10.50 -0.30
C LEU A 79 11.28 11.04 -1.35
N VAL A 80 10.31 10.24 -1.80
CA VAL A 80 9.28 10.69 -2.76
C VAL A 80 8.48 11.86 -2.19
N ARG A 81 8.05 11.77 -0.93
CA ARG A 81 7.30 12.85 -0.28
C ARG A 81 8.11 14.14 -0.23
N LYS A 82 9.38 14.06 0.17
CA LYS A 82 10.27 15.23 0.25
C LYS A 82 10.57 15.82 -1.13
N LEU A 83 10.79 14.98 -2.14
CA LEU A 83 10.96 15.44 -3.51
C LEU A 83 9.73 16.19 -4.03
N ARG A 84 8.52 15.70 -3.76
CA ARG A 84 7.28 16.39 -4.15
C ARG A 84 7.12 17.74 -3.43
N GLU A 85 7.45 17.82 -2.15
CA GLU A 85 7.40 19.04 -1.34
C GLU A 85 8.30 20.16 -1.93
N PHE A 86 9.41 19.77 -2.56
CA PHE A 86 10.35 20.70 -3.21
C PHE A 86 10.27 20.68 -4.73
N GLU A 87 9.12 20.29 -5.31
CA GLU A 87 8.88 20.30 -6.76
C GLU A 87 9.98 19.57 -7.57
N TRP A 88 10.45 18.45 -7.06
CA TRP A 88 11.52 17.63 -7.63
C TRP A 88 12.89 18.30 -7.71
N ASN A 89 13.11 19.38 -6.94
CA ASN A 89 14.42 20.00 -6.81
C ASN A 89 15.34 19.14 -5.91
N ILE A 90 16.14 18.29 -6.54
CA ILE A 90 17.07 17.36 -5.87
C ILE A 90 18.06 18.11 -4.98
N SER A 91 18.58 19.26 -5.45
CA SER A 91 19.56 20.05 -4.70
C SER A 91 18.99 20.59 -3.40
N LYS A 92 17.78 21.17 -3.46
CA LYS A 92 17.08 21.71 -2.29
C LYS A 92 16.61 20.60 -1.35
N THR A 93 16.15 19.48 -1.90
CA THR A 93 15.73 18.30 -1.11
C THR A 93 16.90 17.71 -0.33
N ALA A 94 18.07 17.59 -0.97
CA ALA A 94 19.30 17.07 -0.35
C ALA A 94 19.77 17.96 0.81
N GLU A 95 19.75 19.28 0.63
CA GLU A 95 20.06 20.25 1.69
C GLU A 95 19.09 20.13 2.87
N GLU A 96 17.80 20.01 2.60
CA GLU A 96 16.78 19.97 3.66
C GLU A 96 16.81 18.68 4.48
N ILE A 97 17.09 17.54 3.86
CA ILE A 97 17.19 16.25 4.57
C ILE A 97 18.61 15.96 5.07
N ASP A 98 19.48 16.97 5.06
CA ASP A 98 20.89 16.92 5.49
C ASP A 98 21.65 15.72 4.90
N THR A 99 21.53 15.53 3.59
CA THR A 99 22.18 14.44 2.86
C THR A 99 22.95 14.99 1.66
N PRO A 100 24.21 14.56 1.44
CA PRO A 100 24.94 14.94 0.24
C PRO A 100 24.17 14.58 -1.03
N ARG A 101 24.14 15.48 -2.02
CA ARG A 101 23.44 15.27 -3.30
C ARG A 101 23.81 13.94 -3.96
N SER A 102 25.09 13.58 -3.94
CA SER A 102 25.59 12.31 -4.49
C SER A 102 24.99 11.06 -3.82
N ASN A 103 24.70 11.12 -2.52
CA ASN A 103 24.04 10.04 -1.79
C ASN A 103 22.54 10.00 -2.12
N LEU A 104 21.90 11.15 -2.25
CA LEU A 104 20.50 11.21 -2.68
C LEU A 104 20.33 10.59 -4.07
N TYR A 105 21.18 10.95 -5.05
CA TYR A 105 21.15 10.36 -6.40
C TYR A 105 21.24 8.83 -6.37
N LYS A 106 22.19 8.26 -5.59
CA LYS A 106 22.32 6.81 -5.42
C LYS A 106 21.06 6.17 -4.85
N LYS A 107 20.41 6.82 -3.88
CA LYS A 107 19.14 6.34 -3.30
C LYS A 107 17.99 6.39 -4.31
N LEU A 108 17.91 7.43 -5.14
CA LEU A 108 16.89 7.51 -6.20
C LEU A 108 17.08 6.40 -7.23
N GLU A 109 18.31 6.12 -7.63
CA GLU A 109 18.63 5.01 -8.53
C GLU A 109 18.31 3.64 -7.89
N GLN A 110 18.75 3.43 -6.65
CA GLN A 110 18.52 2.19 -5.89
C GLN A 110 17.02 1.87 -5.75
N TYR A 111 16.18 2.89 -5.51
CA TYR A 111 14.74 2.72 -5.32
C TYR A 111 13.90 2.99 -6.58
N ASN A 112 14.56 3.19 -7.73
CA ASN A 112 13.93 3.56 -9.00
C ASN A 112 12.93 4.73 -8.88
N ILE A 113 13.26 5.74 -8.08
CA ILE A 113 12.43 6.94 -7.90
C ILE A 113 12.65 7.87 -9.09
N ARG A 114 11.59 8.20 -9.82
CA ARG A 114 11.67 9.08 -11.00
C ARG A 114 10.51 10.07 -11.00
N GLN A 115 10.77 11.30 -11.45
CA GLN A 115 9.74 12.34 -11.54
C GLN A 115 8.56 11.94 -12.43
N GLU A 116 8.79 11.19 -13.50
CA GLU A 116 7.72 10.75 -14.41
C GLU A 116 6.80 9.68 -13.80
N ALA A 117 7.33 8.86 -12.87
CA ALA A 117 6.61 7.72 -12.31
C ALA A 117 6.04 8.01 -10.91
N ASP A 118 6.76 8.81 -10.12
CA ASP A 118 6.43 9.14 -8.73
C ASP A 118 6.04 10.62 -8.58
N GLY A 119 5.99 11.39 -9.66
CA GLY A 119 5.63 12.80 -9.75
C GLY A 119 4.34 13.19 -9.05
#